data_AF-A0A938N1S4-F1
#
_entry.id   AF-A0A938N1S4-F1
#
_cell.length_a   1.000
_cell.length_b   1.000
_cell.length_c   1.000
_cell.angle_alpha   90.00
_cell.angle_beta   90.00
_cell.angle_gamma   90.00
#
_symmetry.space_group_name_H-M   'P 1'
#
loop_
_entity.id
_entity.type
_entity.pdbx_description
1 polymer ?
#
loop_
_entity_poly.entity_id
_entity_poly.type
_entity_poly.pdbx_seq_one_letter_code
_entity_poly.pdbx_strand_id
1 'polypeptide(L)'
;MSTTPPRLSDQELSDLVRRAIETPPGHLLWGAVGQQILEIVRDKAPTMGFDSRTRQELESDGVSFLFEQVRAGKWNPAGGHFRGWSWRVLKNLGRQIVRDNRHRRATTLPATSNALQESADCPPAIFQPDDPIGDIPFADAVRDYRRMLDDIAATAEFICRVDYFAVFLLELRRTAIARAVKSLKDNWDLDCNLAAFVEQCFPWHAHEAALQIKPDFPTLMAIWMLLDRHVRDTRESPTAAEFCAIVSRQLATSGKYLSVAAWIKWSQRSRGIAREAMDSQQWDRWFAHWWSRRSS
;
A
#
# COMPACT_ATOMS: atom_id res chain seq x y z
N MET A 1 -25.14 9.06 2.13
CA MET A 1 -25.97 7.88 1.80
C MET A 1 -25.11 6.94 0.97
N SER A 2 -24.76 5.76 1.48
CA SER A 2 -23.92 4.81 0.74
C SER A 2 -24.82 3.93 -0.12
N THR A 3 -24.99 4.28 -1.38
CA THR A 3 -25.73 3.47 -2.35
C THR A 3 -24.86 2.27 -2.74
N THR A 4 -25.09 1.13 -2.08
CA THR A 4 -24.54 -0.14 -2.53
C THR A 4 -25.08 -0.40 -3.94
N PRO A 5 -24.24 -0.56 -4.96
CA PRO A 5 -24.71 -0.84 -6.30
C PRO A 5 -25.48 -2.17 -6.36
N PRO A 6 -26.43 -2.31 -7.27
CA PRO A 6 -27.20 -3.54 -7.42
C PRO A 6 -26.28 -4.72 -7.77
N ARG A 7 -26.52 -5.85 -7.12
CA ARG A 7 -25.79 -7.09 -7.35
C ARG A 7 -26.15 -7.62 -8.74
N LEU A 8 -25.15 -7.71 -9.62
CA LEU A 8 -25.36 -8.22 -10.98
C LEU A 8 -25.61 -9.74 -10.97
N SER A 9 -26.43 -10.21 -11.91
CA SER A 9 -26.54 -11.64 -12.22
C SER A 9 -25.21 -12.20 -12.72
N ASP A 10 -25.05 -13.52 -12.69
CA ASP A 10 -23.79 -14.16 -13.12
C ASP A 10 -23.49 -13.92 -14.61
N GLN A 11 -24.52 -13.75 -15.43
CA GLN A 11 -24.37 -13.41 -16.84
C GLN A 11 -23.96 -11.94 -17.03
N GLU A 12 -24.69 -11.00 -16.42
CA GLU A 12 -24.38 -9.57 -16.50
C GLU A 12 -22.97 -9.24 -15.99
N LEU A 13 -22.55 -9.90 -14.92
CA LEU A 13 -21.21 -9.77 -14.36
C LEU A 13 -20.15 -10.30 -15.33
N SER A 14 -20.38 -11.46 -15.94
CA SER A 14 -19.47 -12.03 -16.93
C SER A 14 -19.36 -11.10 -18.15
N ASP A 15 -20.48 -10.51 -18.59
CA ASP A 15 -20.50 -9.55 -19.70
C ASP A 15 -19.85 -8.22 -19.36
N LEU A 16 -19.98 -7.74 -18.12
CA LEU A 16 -19.25 -6.57 -17.63
C LEU A 16 -17.74 -6.80 -17.66
N VAL A 17 -17.27 -7.94 -17.12
CA VAL A 17 -15.83 -8.25 -17.07
C VAL A 17 -15.26 -8.44 -18.47
N ARG A 18 -15.99 -9.13 -19.36
CA ARG A 18 -15.59 -9.31 -20.77
C ARG A 18 -15.40 -7.97 -21.47
N ARG A 19 -16.40 -7.07 -21.38
CA ARG A 19 -16.28 -5.72 -21.94
C ARG A 19 -15.14 -4.92 -21.31
N ALA A 20 -14.91 -5.05 -20.01
CA ALA A 20 -13.81 -4.35 -19.35
C ALA A 20 -12.43 -4.80 -19.87
N ILE A 21 -12.23 -6.10 -20.10
CA ILE A 21 -10.98 -6.66 -20.67
C ILE A 21 -10.69 -6.09 -22.07
N GLU A 22 -11.73 -5.83 -22.87
CA GLU A 22 -11.62 -5.23 -24.21
C GLU A 22 -11.33 -3.72 -24.17
N THR A 23 -11.39 -3.07 -22.99
CA THR A 23 -11.16 -1.63 -22.84
C THR A 23 -9.79 -1.27 -22.25
N PRO A 24 -9.23 -0.10 -22.61
CA PRO A 24 -7.97 0.37 -22.03
C PRO A 24 -7.97 0.44 -20.50
N PRO A 25 -6.80 0.28 -19.85
CA PRO A 25 -6.65 0.50 -18.41
C PRO A 25 -7.12 1.91 -18.02
N GLY A 26 -7.93 2.00 -16.95
CA GLY A 26 -8.45 3.29 -16.45
C GLY A 26 -9.84 3.67 -17.01
N HIS A 27 -10.40 2.87 -17.91
CA HIS A 27 -11.79 3.05 -18.35
C HIS A 27 -12.79 2.83 -17.19
N LEU A 28 -13.92 3.55 -17.19
CA LEU A 28 -14.92 3.52 -16.11
C LEU A 28 -15.46 2.12 -15.80
N LEU A 29 -15.47 1.23 -16.78
CA LEU A 29 -15.86 -0.18 -16.61
C LEU A 29 -14.99 -0.90 -15.57
N TRP A 30 -13.71 -0.55 -15.46
CA TRP A 30 -12.82 -1.12 -14.46
C TRP A 30 -13.19 -0.73 -13.03
N GLY A 31 -13.76 0.46 -12.83
CA GLY A 31 -14.35 0.86 -11.54
C GLY A 31 -15.54 -0.02 -11.17
N ALA A 32 -16.45 -0.25 -12.12
CA ALA A 32 -17.60 -1.14 -11.92
C ALA A 32 -17.19 -2.60 -11.65
N VAL A 33 -16.20 -3.12 -12.39
CA VAL A 33 -15.62 -4.46 -12.15
C VAL A 33 -14.99 -4.55 -10.77
N GLY A 34 -14.20 -3.55 -10.35
CA GLY A 34 -13.57 -3.52 -9.04
C GLY A 34 -14.60 -3.57 -7.90
N GLN A 35 -15.72 -2.87 -8.07
CA GLN A 35 -16.82 -2.88 -7.10
C GLN A 35 -17.52 -4.24 -7.01
N GLN A 36 -17.80 -4.89 -8.15
CA GLN A 36 -18.37 -6.23 -8.15
C GLN A 36 -17.41 -7.28 -7.56
N ILE A 37 -16.10 -7.16 -7.83
CA ILE A 37 -15.08 -8.01 -7.20
C ILE A 37 -15.07 -7.82 -5.68
N LEU A 38 -15.16 -6.59 -5.18
CA LEU A 38 -15.25 -6.31 -3.75
C LEU A 38 -16.46 -7.01 -3.11
N GLU A 39 -17.62 -6.98 -3.77
CA GLU A 39 -18.83 -7.69 -3.32
C GLU A 39 -18.64 -9.20 -3.31
N ILE A 40 -18.01 -9.78 -4.34
CA ILE A 40 -17.69 -11.22 -4.39
C ILE A 40 -16.79 -11.61 -3.22
N VAL A 41 -15.74 -10.82 -2.96
CA VAL A 41 -14.81 -11.10 -1.85
C VAL A 41 -15.53 -11.05 -0.51
N ARG A 42 -16.35 -10.02 -0.26
CA ARG A 42 -17.14 -9.88 0.97
C ARG A 42 -18.18 -11.00 1.16
N ASP A 43 -18.85 -11.40 0.09
CA ASP A 43 -19.85 -12.49 0.11
C ASP A 43 -19.19 -13.86 0.33
N LYS A 44 -18.05 -14.11 -0.31
CA LYS A 44 -17.44 -15.45 -0.35
C LYS A 44 -16.44 -15.71 0.75
N ALA A 45 -15.63 -14.74 1.19
CA ALA A 45 -14.61 -14.96 2.20
C ALA A 45 -15.15 -15.61 3.50
N PRO A 46 -16.33 -15.21 4.04
CA PRO A 46 -16.91 -15.84 5.23
C PRO A 46 -17.30 -17.32 5.03
N THR A 47 -17.66 -17.70 3.80
CA THR A 47 -18.18 -19.05 3.48
C THR A 47 -17.09 -20.08 3.21
N MET A 48 -15.81 -19.68 3.16
CA MET A 48 -14.71 -20.55 2.71
C MET A 48 -14.11 -21.44 3.80
N GLY A 49 -14.62 -21.36 5.03
CA GLY A 49 -14.14 -22.20 6.15
C GLY A 49 -12.75 -21.84 6.66
N PHE A 50 -12.23 -20.65 6.31
CA PHE A 50 -10.98 -20.13 6.84
C PHE A 50 -11.17 -19.47 8.21
N ASP A 51 -10.11 -19.50 9.02
CA ASP A 51 -10.05 -18.79 10.30
C ASP A 51 -10.18 -17.27 10.11
N SER A 52 -10.41 -16.55 11.21
CA SER A 52 -10.66 -15.10 11.19
C SER A 52 -9.49 -14.31 10.57
N ARG A 53 -8.25 -14.67 10.87
CA ARG A 53 -7.05 -13.98 10.35
C ARG A 53 -6.92 -14.19 8.85
N THR A 54 -6.98 -15.44 8.39
CA THR A 54 -6.93 -15.79 6.96
C THR A 54 -8.06 -15.10 6.19
N ARG A 55 -9.26 -14.99 6.79
CA ARG A 55 -10.39 -14.28 6.18
C ARG A 55 -10.11 -12.79 6.02
N GLN A 56 -9.58 -12.13 7.04
CA GLN A 56 -9.20 -10.71 6.96
C GLN A 56 -8.12 -10.47 5.90
N GLU A 57 -7.14 -11.36 5.78
CA GLU A 57 -6.12 -11.34 4.71
C GLU A 57 -6.74 -11.50 3.32
N LEU A 58 -7.67 -12.45 3.17
CA LEU A 58 -8.40 -12.64 1.92
C LEU A 58 -9.28 -11.44 1.56
N GLU A 59 -9.91 -10.79 2.55
CA GLU A 59 -10.70 -9.58 2.33
C GLU A 59 -9.85 -8.37 1.95
N SER A 60 -8.65 -8.26 2.51
CA SER A 60 -7.67 -7.23 2.17
C SER A 60 -7.19 -7.39 0.73
N ASP A 61 -6.68 -8.59 0.41
CA ASP A 61 -5.83 -8.79 -0.77
C ASP A 61 -6.55 -9.47 -1.92
N GLY A 62 -7.68 -10.14 -1.64
CA GLY A 62 -8.47 -10.87 -2.62
C GLY A 62 -9.02 -9.97 -3.74
N VAL A 63 -9.32 -8.70 -3.45
CA VAL A 63 -9.79 -7.75 -4.47
C VAL A 63 -8.68 -7.46 -5.47
N SER A 64 -7.52 -7.02 -4.98
CA SER A 64 -6.35 -6.74 -5.83
C SER A 64 -5.91 -7.97 -6.61
N PHE A 65 -5.88 -9.13 -5.94
CA PHE A 65 -5.48 -10.38 -6.55
C PHE A 65 -6.43 -10.81 -7.68
N LEU A 66 -7.74 -10.80 -7.45
CA LEU A 66 -8.72 -11.12 -8.50
C LEU A 66 -8.61 -10.15 -9.68
N PHE A 67 -8.45 -8.86 -9.39
CA PHE A 67 -8.32 -7.85 -10.42
C PHE A 67 -7.07 -8.07 -11.30
N GLU A 68 -5.92 -8.40 -10.69
CA GLU A 68 -4.69 -8.79 -11.38
C GLU A 68 -4.89 -10.03 -12.25
N GLN A 69 -5.57 -11.06 -11.73
CA GLN A 69 -5.85 -12.29 -12.50
C GLN A 69 -6.74 -12.02 -13.73
N VAL A 70 -7.73 -11.14 -13.61
CA VAL A 70 -8.58 -10.72 -14.73
C VAL A 70 -7.76 -10.00 -15.79
N ARG A 71 -6.94 -9.02 -15.40
CA ARG A 71 -6.10 -8.26 -16.33
C ARG A 71 -5.03 -9.11 -17.01
N ALA A 72 -4.52 -10.13 -16.32
CA ALA A 72 -3.61 -11.11 -16.88
C ALA A 72 -4.29 -12.13 -17.81
N GLY A 73 -5.58 -11.94 -18.16
CA GLY A 73 -6.33 -12.82 -19.06
C GLY A 73 -6.55 -14.23 -18.51
N LYS A 74 -6.49 -14.42 -17.18
CA LYS A 74 -6.58 -15.75 -16.56
C LYS A 74 -8.01 -16.27 -16.44
N TRP A 75 -9.01 -15.40 -16.62
CA TRP A 75 -10.41 -15.82 -16.72
C TRP A 75 -10.78 -16.05 -18.19
N ASN A 76 -11.26 -17.26 -18.47
CA ASN A 76 -11.81 -17.64 -19.78
C ASN A 76 -13.35 -17.74 -19.69
N PRO A 77 -14.12 -16.90 -20.39
CA PRO A 77 -15.59 -16.94 -20.40
C PRO A 77 -16.16 -18.29 -20.86
N ALA A 78 -15.47 -19.00 -21.76
CA ALA A 78 -15.89 -20.33 -22.22
C ALA A 78 -15.77 -21.41 -21.13
N GLY A 79 -14.96 -21.16 -20.09
CA GLY A 79 -14.75 -22.07 -18.95
C GLY A 79 -15.72 -21.89 -17.79
N GLY A 80 -16.76 -21.06 -17.96
CA GLY A 80 -17.83 -20.83 -16.98
C GLY A 80 -17.91 -19.40 -16.42
N HIS A 81 -18.91 -19.17 -15.56
CA HIS A 81 -19.22 -17.84 -15.02
C HIS A 81 -18.10 -17.24 -14.16
N PHE A 82 -17.96 -15.92 -14.25
CA PHE A 82 -16.94 -15.16 -13.52
C PHE A 82 -17.00 -15.36 -12.00
N ARG A 83 -18.20 -15.42 -11.41
CA ARG A 83 -18.38 -15.62 -9.96
C ARG A 83 -17.84 -16.99 -9.50
N GLY A 84 -18.10 -18.05 -10.26
CA GLY A 84 -17.60 -19.40 -9.98
C GLY A 84 -16.07 -19.52 -10.16
N TRP A 85 -15.52 -18.86 -11.17
CA TRP A 85 -14.06 -18.73 -11.33
C TRP A 85 -13.43 -17.96 -10.17
N SER A 86 -13.99 -16.80 -9.80
CA SER A 86 -13.50 -15.96 -8.71
C SER A 86 -13.46 -16.70 -7.38
N TRP A 87 -14.49 -17.51 -7.09
CA TRP A 87 -14.52 -18.34 -5.88
C TRP A 87 -13.34 -19.33 -5.83
N ARG A 88 -13.01 -20.00 -6.95
CA ARG A 88 -11.87 -20.93 -7.01
C ARG A 88 -10.54 -20.20 -6.79
N VAL A 89 -10.38 -19.04 -7.42
CA VAL A 89 -9.18 -18.20 -7.31
C VAL A 89 -8.99 -17.73 -5.86
N LEU A 90 -10.04 -17.20 -5.22
CA LEU A 90 -9.99 -16.79 -3.82
C LEU A 90 -9.75 -17.96 -2.87
N LYS A 91 -10.34 -19.13 -3.12
CA LYS A 91 -10.09 -20.33 -2.31
C LYS A 91 -8.64 -20.79 -2.39
N ASN A 92 -8.02 -20.68 -3.58
CA ASN A 92 -6.60 -20.99 -3.75
C ASN A 92 -5.70 -19.95 -3.08
N LEU A 93 -6.05 -18.67 -3.15
CA LEU A 93 -5.36 -17.60 -2.42
C LEU A 93 -5.44 -17.83 -0.90
N GLY A 94 -6.63 -18.14 -0.36
CA GLY A 94 -6.79 -18.45 1.06
C GLY A 94 -5.97 -19.67 1.50
N ARG A 95 -5.89 -20.72 0.68
CA ARG A 95 -4.99 -21.86 0.94
C ARG A 95 -3.52 -21.47 0.92
N GLN A 96 -3.12 -20.58 0.01
CA GLN A 96 -1.75 -20.07 -0.03
C GLN A 96 -1.44 -19.28 1.24
N ILE A 97 -2.33 -18.39 1.67
CA ILE A 97 -2.23 -17.63 2.91
C ILE A 97 -2.02 -18.57 4.12
N VAL A 98 -2.84 -19.63 4.23
CA VAL A 98 -2.71 -20.62 5.31
C VAL A 98 -1.34 -21.31 5.29
N ARG A 99 -0.84 -21.67 4.11
CA ARG A 99 0.50 -22.28 3.97
C ARG A 99 1.59 -21.30 4.39
N ASP A 100 1.54 -20.07 3.90
CA ASP A 100 2.53 -19.04 4.19
C ASP A 100 2.55 -18.74 5.70
N ASN A 101 1.38 -18.65 6.34
CA ASN A 101 1.26 -18.46 7.79
C ASN A 101 1.74 -19.67 8.60
N ARG A 102 1.57 -20.89 8.08
CA ARG A 102 2.08 -22.12 8.73
C ARG A 102 3.60 -22.19 8.67
N HIS A 103 4.18 -21.87 7.51
CA HIS A 103 5.64 -21.79 7.37
C HIS A 103 6.21 -20.72 8.30
N ARG A 104 5.57 -19.55 8.43
CA ARG A 104 6.00 -18.51 9.39
C ARG A 104 6.06 -18.99 10.83
N ARG A 105 5.02 -19.69 11.31
CA ARG A 105 4.99 -20.25 12.68
C ARG A 105 6.07 -21.30 12.92
N ALA A 106 6.42 -22.06 11.88
CA ALA A 106 7.52 -23.02 11.96
C ALA A 106 8.90 -22.36 11.90
N THR A 107 8.99 -21.14 11.37
CA THR A 107 10.25 -20.39 11.18
C THR A 107 10.42 -19.25 12.18
N THR A 108 9.53 -19.12 13.17
CA THR A 108 9.71 -18.19 14.31
C THR A 108 10.74 -18.75 15.31
N LEU A 109 11.93 -19.06 14.81
CA LEU A 109 13.18 -18.91 15.54
C LEU A 109 13.65 -17.47 15.28
N PRO A 110 14.41 -16.84 16.19
CA PRO A 110 14.82 -15.44 16.03
C PRO A 110 15.56 -15.30 14.70
N ALA A 111 14.95 -14.54 13.77
CA ALA A 111 15.52 -14.32 12.45
C ALA A 111 16.78 -13.45 12.60
N THR A 112 17.93 -14.12 12.65
CA THR A 112 19.23 -13.51 12.35
C THR A 112 19.16 -12.86 10.98
N SER A 113 19.31 -11.53 10.99
CA SER A 113 19.74 -10.67 9.89
C SER A 113 20.69 -11.38 8.93
N ASN A 114 20.19 -11.94 7.82
CA ASN A 114 21.00 -12.49 6.73
C ASN A 114 20.21 -12.56 5.40
N ALA A 115 19.36 -11.56 5.13
CA ALA A 115 18.80 -11.31 3.79
C ALA A 115 19.31 -9.98 3.19
N LEU A 116 20.48 -9.54 3.66
CA LEU A 116 21.31 -8.53 2.98
C LEU A 116 22.19 -9.27 1.98
N GLN A 117 21.70 -9.49 0.76
CA GLN A 117 22.60 -9.79 -0.35
C GLN A 117 22.17 -8.99 -1.58
N GLU A 118 22.85 -7.85 -1.70
CA GLU A 118 23.29 -7.19 -2.94
C GLU A 118 22.27 -7.07 -4.08
N SER A 119 21.48 -6.00 -4.02
CA SER A 119 20.96 -5.31 -5.20
C SER A 119 21.83 -4.08 -5.46
N ALA A 120 23.01 -4.28 -6.05
CA ALA A 120 23.88 -3.21 -6.51
C ALA A 120 23.27 -2.59 -7.78
N ASP A 121 22.42 -1.56 -7.61
CA ASP A 121 22.11 -0.52 -8.59
C ASP A 121 21.10 0.51 -8.00
N CYS A 122 21.27 0.85 -6.71
CA CYS A 122 20.57 1.99 -6.14
C CYS A 122 21.37 3.27 -6.44
N PRO A 123 20.74 4.35 -6.94
CA PRO A 123 21.36 5.67 -6.91
C PRO A 123 21.79 5.98 -5.48
N PRO A 124 22.93 6.67 -5.26
CA PRO A 124 23.36 7.01 -3.92
C PRO A 124 22.23 7.73 -3.19
N ALA A 125 21.89 7.24 -1.99
CA ALA A 125 21.03 7.99 -1.09
C ALA A 125 21.61 9.41 -0.96
N ILE A 126 20.77 10.42 -1.15
CA ILE A 126 21.17 11.85 -1.06
C ILE A 126 21.66 12.20 0.35
N PHE A 127 21.45 11.32 1.32
CA PHE A 127 21.92 11.46 2.70
C PHE A 127 22.68 10.21 3.14
N GLN A 128 23.93 10.39 3.56
CA GLN A 128 24.68 9.35 4.26
C GLN A 128 24.29 9.38 5.75
N PRO A 129 24.16 8.23 6.43
CA PRO A 129 23.78 8.17 7.85
C PRO A 129 24.73 8.92 8.79
N ASP A 130 25.94 9.24 8.31
CA ASP A 130 27.01 9.88 9.06
C ASP A 130 27.10 11.40 8.84
N ASP A 131 26.21 11.99 8.03
CA ASP A 131 26.12 13.45 7.94
C ASP A 131 25.56 13.96 9.27
N PRO A 132 26.32 14.79 10.03
CA PRO A 132 25.85 15.30 11.30
C PRO A 132 24.57 16.07 11.03
N ILE A 133 23.47 15.62 11.63
CA ILE A 133 22.21 16.37 11.78
C ILE A 133 22.57 17.60 12.62
N GLY A 134 23.19 18.60 11.99
CA GLY A 134 23.80 19.73 12.69
C GLY A 134 22.72 20.50 13.41
N ASP A 135 22.88 20.72 14.72
CA ASP A 135 22.11 21.61 15.61
C ASP A 135 20.68 21.98 15.18
N ILE A 136 19.93 20.98 14.75
CA ILE A 136 18.54 21.13 14.37
C ILE A 136 17.73 21.05 15.67
N PRO A 137 16.89 22.05 16.01
CA PRO A 137 16.13 22.10 17.27
C PRO A 137 15.20 20.90 17.54
N PHE A 138 15.05 20.01 16.55
CA PHE A 138 14.22 18.81 16.56
C PHE A 138 15.01 17.50 16.35
N ALA A 139 16.36 17.51 16.43
CA ALA A 139 17.19 16.33 16.19
C ALA A 139 16.88 15.15 17.13
N ASP A 140 16.61 15.41 18.41
CA ASP A 140 16.20 14.37 19.36
C ASP A 140 14.83 13.79 19.01
N ALA A 141 13.90 14.64 18.55
CA ALA A 141 12.59 14.18 18.10
C ALA A 141 12.68 13.32 16.84
N VAL A 142 13.57 13.67 15.89
CA VAL A 142 13.84 12.85 14.69
C VAL A 142 14.49 11.52 15.08
N ARG A 143 15.40 11.50 16.05
CA ARG A 143 16.05 10.27 16.54
C ARG A 143 15.06 9.33 17.23
N ASP A 144 14.22 9.87 18.13
CA ASP A 144 13.15 9.11 18.78
C ASP A 144 12.16 8.58 17.75
N TYR A 145 11.82 9.41 16.76
CA TYR A 145 10.97 9.02 15.66
C TYR A 145 11.52 7.84 14.85
N ARG A 146 12.80 7.94 14.48
CA ARG A 146 13.53 6.92 13.73
C ARG A 146 13.57 5.60 14.49
N ARG A 147 13.88 5.64 15.78
CA ARG A 147 13.91 4.44 16.63
C ARG A 147 12.59 3.66 16.58
N MET A 148 11.45 4.35 16.67
CA MET A 148 10.16 3.64 16.59
C MET A 148 9.88 3.08 15.20
N LEU A 149 10.28 3.77 14.13
CA LEU A 149 10.15 3.20 12.79
C LEU A 149 11.00 1.94 12.65
N ASP A 150 12.18 1.88 13.28
CA ASP A 150 13.04 0.69 13.29
C ASP A 150 12.40 -0.46 14.08
N ASP A 151 11.75 -0.17 15.20
CA ASP A 151 10.99 -1.15 15.98
C ASP A 151 9.79 -1.71 15.16
N ILE A 152 9.09 -0.85 14.41
CA ILE A 152 8.04 -1.27 13.48
C ILE A 152 8.65 -2.12 12.34
N ALA A 153 9.80 -1.74 11.80
CA ALA A 153 10.47 -2.48 10.73
C ALA A 153 10.84 -3.91 11.19
N ALA A 154 11.33 -4.04 12.41
CA ALA A 154 11.72 -5.32 13.00
C ALA A 154 10.54 -6.29 13.20
N THR A 155 9.32 -5.76 13.31
CA THR A 155 8.08 -6.51 13.52
C THR A 155 7.21 -6.58 12.27
N ALA A 156 7.64 -5.94 11.18
CA ALA A 156 6.89 -5.81 9.95
C ALA A 156 6.63 -7.16 9.28
N GLU A 157 5.35 -7.47 9.05
CA GLU A 157 4.97 -8.68 8.34
C GLU A 157 4.88 -8.42 6.82
N PHE A 158 5.59 -9.23 6.02
CA PHE A 158 5.35 -9.34 4.58
C PHE A 158 4.17 -10.28 4.34
N ILE A 159 2.93 -9.79 4.17
CA ILE A 159 1.72 -10.64 4.09
C ILE A 159 1.16 -10.62 2.67
N CYS A 160 0.80 -11.77 2.10
CA CYS A 160 0.24 -11.86 0.74
C CYS A 160 1.06 -11.17 -0.36
N ARG A 161 2.39 -11.15 -0.20
CA ARG A 161 3.33 -10.43 -1.05
C ARG A 161 3.29 -8.91 -0.93
N VAL A 162 2.63 -8.36 0.09
CA VAL A 162 2.63 -6.93 0.39
C VAL A 162 3.55 -6.66 1.57
N ASP A 163 4.48 -5.74 1.39
CA ASP A 163 5.33 -5.19 2.44
C ASP A 163 4.56 -4.08 3.16
N TYR A 164 3.97 -4.41 4.31
CA TYR A 164 3.15 -3.46 5.06
C TYR A 164 3.98 -2.37 5.75
N PHE A 165 5.27 -2.58 5.98
CA PHE A 165 6.15 -1.51 6.45
C PHE A 165 6.45 -0.51 5.33
N ALA A 166 6.69 -1.00 4.12
CA ALA A 166 6.83 -0.15 2.95
C ALA A 166 5.57 0.70 2.71
N VAL A 167 4.37 0.12 2.85
CA VAL A 167 3.10 0.85 2.80
C VAL A 167 3.01 1.89 3.94
N PHE A 168 3.39 1.53 5.15
CA PHE A 168 3.36 2.43 6.31
C PHE A 168 4.26 3.65 6.11
N LEU A 169 5.53 3.43 5.75
CA LEU A 169 6.51 4.50 5.50
C LEU A 169 6.02 5.48 4.44
N LEU A 170 5.47 4.95 3.34
CA LEU A 170 5.02 5.78 2.23
C LEU A 170 3.75 6.59 2.59
N GLU A 171 2.78 5.97 3.26
CA GLU A 171 1.55 6.67 3.69
C GLU A 171 1.86 7.75 4.74
N LEU A 172 2.79 7.47 5.65
CA LEU A 172 3.28 8.43 6.63
C LEU A 172 3.87 9.67 5.94
N ARG A 173 4.82 9.48 5.01
CA ARG A 173 5.43 10.59 4.28
C ARG A 173 4.43 11.37 3.44
N ARG A 174 3.50 10.67 2.77
CA ARG A 174 2.39 11.32 2.04
C ARG A 174 1.54 12.20 2.97
N THR A 175 1.30 11.73 4.19
CA THR A 175 0.57 12.50 5.22
C THR A 175 1.39 13.70 5.72
N ALA A 176 2.71 13.58 5.81
CA ALA A 176 3.63 14.69 6.12
C ALA A 176 3.61 15.79 5.07
N ILE A 177 3.67 15.42 3.80
CA ILE A 177 3.46 16.38 2.70
C ILE A 177 2.10 17.08 2.88
N ALA A 178 1.00 16.33 3.03
CA ALA A 178 -0.34 16.91 3.13
C ALA A 178 -0.48 17.93 4.26
N ARG A 179 0.19 17.69 5.38
CA ARG A 179 0.21 18.59 6.53
C ARG A 179 1.08 19.80 6.29
N ALA A 180 2.28 19.59 5.77
CA ALA A 180 3.21 20.66 5.49
C ALA A 180 2.60 21.64 4.46
N VAL A 181 2.06 21.14 3.34
CA VAL A 181 1.31 21.95 2.35
C VAL A 181 0.22 22.79 3.01
N LYS A 182 -0.57 22.20 3.92
CA LYS A 182 -1.66 22.94 4.57
C LYS A 182 -1.15 24.00 5.56
N SER A 183 -0.21 23.64 6.43
CA SER A 183 0.29 24.52 7.48
C SER A 183 1.06 25.72 6.90
N LEU A 184 1.58 25.56 5.69
CA LEU A 184 2.47 26.52 5.05
C LEU A 184 1.77 27.31 3.94
N LYS A 185 0.48 27.05 3.70
CA LYS A 185 -0.31 27.61 2.58
C LYS A 185 -0.25 29.14 2.48
N ASP A 186 -0.13 29.85 3.60
CA ASP A 186 -0.25 31.31 3.66
C ASP A 186 1.09 32.04 3.86
N ASN A 187 2.21 31.33 4.02
CA ASN A 187 3.51 31.90 4.44
C ASN A 187 4.70 31.57 3.51
N TRP A 188 4.44 31.19 2.26
CA TRP A 188 5.42 30.42 1.51
C TRP A 188 5.90 31.08 0.22
N ASP A 189 7.18 31.46 0.19
CA ASP A 189 7.98 31.52 -1.03
C ASP A 189 8.31 30.08 -1.45
N LEU A 190 7.77 29.65 -2.60
CA LEU A 190 7.70 28.23 -3.03
C LEU A 190 8.99 27.55 -3.48
N ASP A 191 10.12 28.19 -3.23
CA ASP A 191 11.44 27.65 -3.53
C ASP A 191 11.98 26.71 -2.42
N CYS A 192 11.33 26.67 -1.26
CA CYS A 192 11.63 25.67 -0.23
C CYS A 192 11.19 24.28 -0.73
N ASN A 193 12.14 23.39 -1.02
CA ASN A 193 11.88 22.03 -1.48
C ASN A 193 11.16 21.22 -0.37
N LEU A 194 9.82 21.17 -0.42
CA LEU A 194 8.99 20.51 0.60
C LEU A 194 9.33 19.03 0.79
N ALA A 195 9.75 18.34 -0.29
CA ALA A 195 10.22 16.97 -0.17
C ALA A 195 11.53 16.89 0.61
N ALA A 196 12.47 17.83 0.42
CA ALA A 196 13.68 17.91 1.22
C ALA A 196 13.36 18.18 2.70
N PHE A 197 12.37 19.02 3.01
CA PHE A 197 11.90 19.21 4.38
C PHE A 197 11.33 17.91 4.97
N VAL A 198 10.50 17.18 4.21
CA VAL A 198 9.96 15.89 4.65
C VAL A 198 11.07 14.85 4.81
N GLU A 199 12.10 14.84 3.96
CA GLU A 199 13.26 13.96 4.10
C GLU A 199 14.10 14.27 5.34
N GLN A 200 14.22 15.54 5.74
CA GLN A 200 14.88 15.92 6.98
C GLN A 200 14.09 15.49 8.22
N CYS A 201 12.76 15.58 8.18
CA CYS A 201 11.92 15.14 9.30
C CYS A 201 11.76 13.61 9.36
N PHE A 202 11.80 12.96 8.19
CA PHE A 202 11.61 11.53 8.02
C PHE A 202 12.76 11.00 7.15
N PRO A 203 13.95 10.74 7.71
CA PRO A 203 15.05 10.19 6.93
C PRO A 203 14.80 8.72 6.57
N TRP A 204 15.20 8.33 5.35
CA TRP A 204 15.22 6.93 4.92
C TRP A 204 16.49 6.26 5.45
N HIS A 205 16.40 4.99 5.83
CA HIS A 205 17.57 4.13 5.72
C HIS A 205 17.79 3.73 4.25
N ALA A 206 19.04 3.48 3.87
CA ALA A 206 19.38 3.08 2.50
C ALA A 206 18.59 1.86 2.01
N HIS A 207 18.34 0.88 2.89
CA HIS A 207 17.55 -0.30 2.56
C HIS A 207 16.05 0.00 2.39
N GLU A 208 15.50 0.99 3.12
CA GLU A 208 14.09 1.38 3.01
C GLU A 208 13.77 2.00 1.65
N ALA A 209 14.71 2.79 1.11
CA ALA A 209 14.60 3.39 -0.21
C ALA A 209 14.42 2.33 -1.33
N ALA A 210 15.02 1.15 -1.14
CA ALA A 210 14.96 0.03 -2.07
C ALA A 210 13.74 -0.89 -1.87
N LEU A 211 12.99 -0.75 -0.78
CA LEU A 211 11.81 -1.58 -0.53
C LEU A 211 10.78 -1.42 -1.65
N GLN A 212 9.98 -2.46 -1.86
CA GLN A 212 8.84 -2.45 -2.78
C GLN A 212 7.58 -2.79 -2.00
N ILE A 213 6.46 -2.11 -2.29
CA ILE A 213 5.16 -2.42 -1.69
C ILE A 213 4.77 -3.88 -1.99
N LYS A 214 5.11 -4.38 -3.18
CA LYS A 214 4.83 -5.73 -3.65
C LYS A 214 5.88 -6.09 -4.72
N PRO A 215 6.20 -7.38 -4.96
CA PRO A 215 7.10 -7.76 -6.04
C PRO A 215 6.70 -7.14 -7.38
N ASP A 216 7.69 -6.63 -8.10
CA ASP A 216 7.61 -5.90 -9.36
C ASP A 216 6.83 -4.56 -9.29
N PHE A 217 6.64 -4.00 -8.08
CA PHE A 217 6.31 -2.59 -7.94
C PHE A 217 7.58 -1.73 -7.97
N PRO A 218 7.50 -0.43 -8.33
CA PRO A 218 8.63 0.47 -8.17
C PRO A 218 9.10 0.51 -6.71
N THR A 219 10.38 0.82 -6.53
CA THR A 219 10.95 1.03 -5.19
C THR A 219 10.28 2.22 -4.50
N LEU A 220 10.33 2.26 -3.17
CA LEU A 220 9.79 3.38 -2.41
C LEU A 220 10.42 4.71 -2.83
N MET A 221 11.72 4.74 -3.10
CA MET A 221 12.40 5.92 -3.62
C MET A 221 11.84 6.35 -4.99
N ALA A 222 11.63 5.41 -5.90
CA ALA A 222 11.05 5.72 -7.21
C ALA A 222 9.63 6.29 -7.09
N ILE A 223 8.81 5.74 -6.19
CA ILE A 223 7.47 6.29 -5.91
C ILE A 223 7.59 7.69 -5.28
N TRP A 224 8.49 7.86 -4.31
CA TRP A 224 8.71 9.12 -3.61
C TRP A 224 9.09 10.25 -4.56
N MET A 225 10.02 10.01 -5.49
CA MET A 225 10.40 10.99 -6.52
C MET A 225 9.22 11.44 -7.40
N LEU A 226 8.26 10.55 -7.67
CA LEU A 226 7.05 10.90 -8.41
C LEU A 226 6.10 11.78 -7.60
N LEU A 227 5.97 11.50 -6.29
CA LEU A 227 5.16 12.31 -5.39
C LEU A 227 5.77 13.70 -5.20
N ASP A 228 7.08 13.75 -5.00
CA ASP A 228 7.85 14.99 -4.89
C ASP A 228 7.68 15.86 -6.15
N ARG A 229 7.83 15.28 -7.35
CA ARG A 229 7.52 15.98 -8.60
C ARG A 229 6.09 16.50 -8.64
N HIS A 230 5.10 15.66 -8.31
CA HIS A 230 3.71 16.08 -8.30
C HIS A 230 3.48 17.28 -7.38
N VAL A 231 4.00 17.24 -6.16
CA VAL A 231 3.87 18.31 -5.18
C VAL A 231 4.54 19.60 -5.64
N ARG A 232 5.71 19.52 -6.27
CA ARG A 232 6.35 20.69 -6.88
C ARG A 232 5.51 21.30 -8.00
N ASP A 233 4.93 20.46 -8.85
CA ASP A 233 4.17 20.89 -10.02
C ASP A 233 2.79 21.47 -9.64
N THR A 234 2.07 20.83 -8.72
CA THR A 234 0.69 21.21 -8.35
C THR A 234 0.61 22.12 -7.14
N ARG A 235 1.66 22.14 -6.31
CA ARG A 235 1.65 22.77 -4.97
C ARG A 235 0.62 22.15 -4.02
N GLU A 236 0.16 20.93 -4.34
CA GLU A 236 -0.85 20.21 -3.59
C GLU A 236 -0.35 18.82 -3.21
N SER A 237 -0.90 18.27 -2.12
CA SER A 237 -0.65 16.88 -1.76
C SER A 237 -1.59 15.97 -2.55
N PRO A 238 -1.09 14.88 -3.15
CA PRO A 238 -1.94 13.98 -3.91
C PRO A 238 -2.97 13.30 -3.00
N THR A 239 -4.23 13.32 -3.44
CA THR A 239 -5.30 12.48 -2.89
C THR A 239 -4.97 11.00 -3.06
N ALA A 240 -5.68 10.11 -2.36
CA ALA A 240 -5.48 8.66 -2.52
C ALA A 240 -5.72 8.20 -3.98
N ALA A 241 -6.65 8.84 -4.70
CA ALA A 241 -6.94 8.54 -6.09
C ALA A 241 -5.78 8.96 -7.01
N GLU A 242 -5.26 10.17 -6.84
CA GLU A 242 -4.12 10.68 -7.60
C GLU A 242 -2.85 9.89 -7.31
N PHE A 243 -2.59 9.58 -6.04
CA PHE A 243 -1.48 8.72 -5.64
C PHE A 243 -1.53 7.37 -6.38
N CYS A 244 -2.69 6.70 -6.35
CA CYS A 244 -2.87 5.43 -7.04
C CYS A 244 -2.69 5.57 -8.55
N ALA A 245 -3.15 6.66 -9.15
CA ALA A 245 -2.97 6.94 -10.58
C ALA A 245 -1.50 7.18 -10.96
N ILE A 246 -0.75 7.94 -10.15
CA ILE A 246 0.68 8.19 -10.33
C ILE A 246 1.46 6.88 -10.31
N VAL A 247 1.28 6.06 -9.26
CA VAL A 247 1.97 4.77 -9.13
C VAL A 247 1.57 3.83 -10.27
N SER A 248 0.28 3.78 -10.60
CA SER A 248 -0.24 2.92 -11.66
C SER A 248 0.26 3.29 -13.05
N ARG A 249 0.55 4.57 -13.31
CA ARG A 249 1.15 5.00 -14.58
C ARG A 249 2.55 4.39 -14.77
N GLN A 250 3.32 4.28 -13.70
CA GLN A 250 4.62 3.58 -13.76
C GLN A 250 4.47 2.07 -13.91
N LEU A 251 3.47 1.48 -13.25
CA LEU A 251 3.20 0.04 -13.33
C LEU A 251 2.63 -0.42 -14.68
N ALA A 252 2.22 0.53 -15.55
CA ALA A 252 1.49 0.24 -16.78
C ALA A 252 2.28 -0.66 -17.74
N THR A 253 3.60 -0.49 -17.83
CA THR A 253 4.49 -1.30 -18.68
C THR A 253 4.52 -2.77 -18.27
N SER A 254 4.33 -3.06 -16.98
CA SER A 254 4.26 -4.41 -16.42
C SER A 254 2.83 -4.97 -16.36
N GLY A 255 1.84 -4.25 -16.90
CA GLY A 255 0.42 -4.63 -16.83
C GLY A 255 -0.17 -4.61 -15.43
N LYS A 256 0.54 -4.06 -14.44
CA LYS A 256 0.14 -3.99 -13.04
C LYS A 256 -0.60 -2.69 -12.73
N TYR A 257 -1.28 -2.64 -11.60
CA TYR A 257 -2.09 -1.49 -11.18
C TYR A 257 -2.27 -1.46 -9.67
N LEU A 258 -2.27 -0.25 -9.10
CA LEU A 258 -2.61 -0.01 -7.70
C LEU A 258 -4.02 0.60 -7.62
N SER A 259 -4.99 -0.16 -7.08
CA SER A 259 -6.35 0.36 -6.89
C SER A 259 -6.48 1.18 -5.61
N VAL A 260 -7.36 2.19 -5.64
CA VAL A 260 -7.68 3.02 -4.46
C VAL A 260 -8.21 2.16 -3.32
N ALA A 261 -9.06 1.19 -3.61
CA ALA A 261 -9.60 0.27 -2.60
C ALA A 261 -8.51 -0.59 -1.95
N ALA A 262 -7.55 -1.07 -2.75
CA ALA A 262 -6.39 -1.80 -2.25
C ALA A 262 -5.53 -0.92 -1.35
N TRP A 263 -5.16 0.27 -1.83
CA TRP A 263 -4.35 1.22 -1.07
C TRP A 263 -4.98 1.56 0.27
N ILE A 264 -6.27 1.92 0.30
CA ILE A 264 -6.97 2.25 1.55
C ILE A 264 -6.91 1.09 2.54
N LYS A 265 -7.14 -0.14 2.10
CA LYS A 265 -7.07 -1.33 2.96
C LYS A 265 -5.65 -1.58 3.43
N TRP A 266 -4.67 -1.51 2.54
CA TRP A 266 -3.27 -1.71 2.87
C TRP A 266 -2.78 -0.67 3.87
N SER A 267 -3.11 0.60 3.68
CA SER A 267 -2.78 1.70 4.61
C SER A 267 -3.51 1.60 5.95
N GLN A 268 -4.73 1.06 6.00
CA GLN A 268 -5.41 0.76 7.27
C GLN A 268 -4.70 -0.36 8.01
N ARG A 269 -4.36 -1.44 7.31
CA ARG A 269 -3.71 -2.60 7.91
C ARG A 269 -2.27 -2.32 8.33
N SER A 270 -1.50 -1.58 7.54
CA SER A 270 -0.14 -1.21 7.88
C SER A 270 -0.07 -0.42 9.19
N ARG A 271 -1.03 0.49 9.41
CA ARG A 271 -1.19 1.21 10.68
C ARG A 271 -1.60 0.30 11.83
N GLY A 272 -2.44 -0.70 11.59
CA GLY A 272 -2.80 -1.71 12.59
C GLY A 272 -1.57 -2.49 13.05
N ILE A 273 -0.78 -2.99 12.11
CA ILE A 273 0.48 -3.71 12.38
C ILE A 273 1.47 -2.80 13.11
N ALA A 274 1.69 -1.58 12.62
CA ALA A 274 2.58 -0.62 13.27
C ALA A 274 2.12 -0.27 14.70
N ARG A 275 0.81 -0.19 14.94
CA ARG A 275 0.25 0.04 16.27
C ARG A 275 0.45 -1.15 17.21
N GLU A 276 0.34 -2.38 16.69
CA GLU A 276 0.58 -3.60 17.48
C GLU A 276 2.06 -3.77 17.86
N ALA A 277 2.97 -3.17 17.09
CA ALA A 277 4.41 -3.19 17.33
C ALA A 277 4.89 -2.25 18.45
N MET A 278 4.04 -1.36 18.96
CA MET A 278 4.41 -0.35 19.96
C MET A 278 3.36 -0.23 21.06
N ASP A 279 3.76 0.35 22.19
CA ASP A 279 2.79 0.64 23.25
C ASP A 279 1.83 1.76 22.82
N SER A 280 0.64 1.79 23.44
CA SER A 280 -0.40 2.75 23.06
C SER A 280 -0.01 4.21 23.34
N GLN A 281 0.85 4.47 24.33
CA GLN A 281 1.28 5.82 24.68
C GLN A 281 2.26 6.38 23.64
N GLN A 282 3.18 5.54 23.16
CA GLN A 282 4.08 5.84 22.05
C GLN A 282 3.31 6.10 20.77
N TRP A 283 2.34 5.23 20.43
CA TRP A 283 1.47 5.45 19.28
C TRP A 283 0.72 6.78 19.37
N ASP A 284 0.13 7.10 20.52
CA ASP A 284 -0.64 8.33 20.65
C ASP A 284 0.23 9.59 20.56
N ARG A 285 1.42 9.55 21.18
CA ARG A 285 2.40 10.63 21.13
C ARG A 285 2.84 10.92 19.69
N TRP A 286 3.17 9.89 18.93
CA TRP A 286 3.90 10.07 17.68
C TRP A 286 3.05 9.94 16.43
N PHE A 287 1.95 9.20 16.49
CA PHE A 287 1.29 8.62 15.33
C PHE A 287 -0.21 8.90 15.29
N ALA A 288 -0.92 8.84 16.41
CA ALA A 288 -2.39 9.03 16.42
C ALA A 288 -2.84 10.34 15.80
N HIS A 289 -2.09 11.43 16.04
CA HIS A 289 -2.43 12.71 15.48
C HIS A 289 -2.32 12.70 13.94
N TRP A 290 -1.43 11.93 13.32
CA TRP A 290 -1.20 11.87 11.86
C TRP A 290 -2.45 11.55 11.05
N TRP A 291 -3.24 10.62 11.56
CA TRP A 291 -4.41 10.09 10.85
C TRP A 291 -5.73 10.40 11.54
N SER A 292 -5.72 11.27 12.55
CA SER A 292 -6.96 11.71 13.20
C SER A 292 -7.86 12.35 12.14
N ARG A 293 -9.10 11.83 12.05
CA ARG A 293 -10.12 12.34 11.12
C ARG A 293 -10.32 13.82 11.42
N ARG A 294 -10.11 14.67 10.41
CA ARG A 294 -10.86 15.92 10.34
C ARG A 294 -12.31 15.54 10.05
N SER A 295 -13.12 15.61 11.10
CA SER A 295 -14.51 15.99 10.98
C SER A 295 -14.52 17.44 10.50
N SER A 296 -14.60 17.65 9.19
CA SER A 296 -14.99 18.92 8.57
C SER A 296 -15.40 18.64 7.14
#